data_AF-A0A2M9Z7T3-F1
#
_entry.id   AF-A0A2M9Z7T3-F1
#
_cell.length_a   1.000
_cell.length_b   1.000
_cell.length_c   1.000
_cell.angle_alpha   90.00
_cell.angle_beta   90.00
_cell.angle_gamma   90.00
#
_symmetry.space_group_name_H-M   'P 1'
#
loop_
_entity.id
_entity.type
_entity.pdbx_description
1 polymer ?
#
loop_
_entity_poly.entity_id
_entity_poly.type
_entity_poly.pdbx_seq_one_letter_code
_entity_poly.pdbx_strand_id
1 'polypeptide(L)' 'MKNFIDFIIDQSKDPNLGKEASDALVSASDAKSLSDWFSKKGYSVTPEESQKLIDNKAGLSQEQVNQSVKAGY' A
#
# COMPACT_ATOMS: atom_id res chain seq x y z
N MET A 1 17.34 4.98 -9.47
CA MET A 1 16.15 5.18 -8.61
C MET A 1 15.59 3.80 -8.30
N LYS A 2 15.27 3.52 -7.04
CA LYS A 2 14.63 2.25 -6.65
C LYS A 2 13.16 2.28 -7.08
N ASN A 3 12.63 1.20 -7.62
CA ASN A 3 11.25 1.13 -8.11
C ASN A 3 10.32 0.48 -7.07
N PHE A 4 9.02 0.42 -7.36
CA PHE A 4 8.06 -0.27 -6.48
C PHE A 4 8.45 -1.72 -6.18
N ILE A 5 9.04 -2.44 -7.15
CA ILE A 5 9.56 -3.82 -6.95
C ILE A 5 10.67 -3.84 -5.89
N ASP A 6 11.59 -2.88 -5.91
CA ASP A 6 12.64 -2.78 -4.90
C ASP A 6 12.05 -2.51 -3.51
N PHE A 7 10.97 -1.72 -3.44
CA PHE A 7 10.21 -1.54 -2.20
C PHE A 7 9.59 -2.87 -1.73
N ILE A 8 9.00 -3.68 -2.61
CA ILE A 8 8.46 -5.00 -2.25
C ILE A 8 9.58 -5.93 -1.71
N ILE A 9 10.76 -5.88 -2.31
CA ILE A 9 11.92 -6.66 -1.87
C ILE A 9 12.44 -6.13 -0.52
N ASP A 10 12.56 -4.82 -0.36
CA ASP A 10 13.04 -4.20 0.87
C ASP A 10 12.06 -4.44 2.04
N GLN A 11 10.74 -4.37 1.84
CA GLN A 11 9.77 -4.69 2.91
C GLN A 11 9.79 -6.18 3.30
N SER A 12 10.17 -7.07 2.37
CA SER A 12 10.29 -8.50 2.67
C SER A 12 11.49 -8.79 3.57
N LYS A 13 12.49 -7.90 3.55
CA LYS A 13 13.71 -7.96 4.36
C LYS A 13 13.58 -7.14 5.64
N ASP A 14 12.78 -6.06 5.60
CA ASP A 14 12.52 -5.17 6.74
C ASP A 14 11.00 -5.05 6.98
N PRO A 15 10.45 -5.78 7.96
CA PRO A 15 9.03 -5.74 8.27
C PRO A 15 8.55 -4.38 8.83
N ASN A 16 9.46 -3.53 9.33
CA ASN A 16 9.09 -2.19 9.78
C ASN A 16 8.77 -1.29 8.59
N LEU A 17 9.51 -1.44 7.49
CA LEU A 17 9.24 -0.72 6.24
C LEU A 17 7.83 -1.04 5.69
N GLY A 18 7.44 -2.31 5.75
CA GLY A 18 6.09 -2.75 5.39
C GLY A 18 5.00 -2.14 6.27
N LYS A 19 5.27 -2.04 7.59
CA LYS A 19 4.35 -1.39 8.54
C LYS A 19 4.23 0.12 8.28
N GLU A 20 5.35 0.82 8.09
CA GLU A 20 5.35 2.24 7.75
C GLU A 20 4.60 2.52 6.44
N ALA A 21 4.75 1.65 5.44
CA ALA A 21 4.02 1.78 4.18
C ALA A 21 2.51 1.52 4.34
N SER A 22 2.13 0.57 5.20
CA SER A 22 0.73 0.32 5.54
C SER A 22 0.13 1.53 6.28
N ASP A 23 0.83 2.10 7.27
CA ASP A 23 0.41 3.30 7.98
C ASP A 23 0.32 4.52 7.04
N ALA A 24 1.26 4.66 6.10
CA ALA A 24 1.24 5.69 5.07
C ALA A 24 0.05 5.50 4.11
N LEU A 25 -0.27 4.27 3.71
CA LEU A 25 -1.43 3.95 2.89
C LEU A 25 -2.75 4.18 3.64
N VAL A 26 -2.79 3.92 4.95
CA VAL A 26 -3.95 4.18 5.81
C VAL A 26 -4.18 5.69 5.96
N SER A 27 -3.10 6.44 6.20
CA SER A 27 -3.13 7.88 6.48
C SER A 27 -3.24 8.75 5.22
N ALA A 28 -2.80 8.26 4.07
CA ALA A 28 -2.90 8.99 2.81
C ALA A 28 -4.37 9.16 2.40
N SER A 29 -4.78 10.42 2.22
CA SER A 29 -6.11 10.77 1.71
C SER A 29 -6.19 10.71 0.18
N ASP A 30 -5.05 10.73 -0.51
CA ASP A 30 -4.94 10.83 -1.96
C ASP A 30 -3.64 10.20 -2.49
N ALA A 31 -3.63 9.84 -3.78
CA ALA A 31 -2.51 9.17 -4.43
C ALA A 31 -1.23 10.01 -4.48
N LYS A 32 -1.35 11.35 -4.44
CA LYS A 32 -0.19 12.24 -4.45
C LYS A 32 0.54 12.17 -3.12
N SER A 33 -0.18 12.22 -2.00
CA SER A 33 0.38 12.05 -0.66
C SER A 33 1.15 10.73 -0.50
N LEU A 34 0.64 9.64 -1.09
CA LEU A 34 1.32 8.34 -1.07
C LEU A 34 2.55 8.30 -1.98
N SER A 35 2.45 8.84 -3.20
CA SER A 35 3.59 8.96 -4.13
C SER A 35 4.72 9.83 -3.57
N ASP A 36 4.38 10.92 -2.86
CA ASP A 36 5.33 11.78 -2.16
C ASP A 36 6.02 11.03 -1.00
N TRP A 37 5.30 10.16 -0.28
CA TRP A 37 5.90 9.32 0.75
C TRP A 37 6.93 8.33 0.17
N PHE A 38 6.59 7.65 -0.93
CA PHE A 38 7.52 6.77 -1.63
C PHE A 38 8.75 7.53 -2.12
N SER A 39 8.54 8.72 -2.70
CA SER A 39 9.62 9.59 -3.17
C SER A 39 10.55 10.02 -2.04
N LYS A 40 10.02 10.38 -0.87
CA LYS A 40 10.81 10.70 0.35
C LYS A 40 11.63 9.51 0.85
N LYS A 41 11.13 8.29 0.69
CA LYS A 41 11.85 7.05 1.02
C LYS A 41 12.84 6.62 -0.07
N GLY A 42 12.93 7.36 -1.18
CA GLY A 42 13.86 7.10 -2.28
C GLY A 42 13.32 6.12 -3.35
N TYR A 43 12.02 5.84 -3.32
CA TYR A 43 11.32 4.98 -4.27
C TYR A 43 10.59 5.82 -5.31
N SER A 44 10.72 5.44 -6.58
CA SER A 44 9.99 6.02 -7.68
C SER A 44 8.68 5.26 -7.86
N VAL A 45 7.62 5.75 -7.22
CA VAL A 45 6.26 5.22 -7.37
C VAL A 45 5.38 6.33 -7.93
N THR A 46 4.79 6.09 -9.09
CA THR A 46 3.98 7.11 -9.76
C THR A 46 2.65 7.34 -9.02
N PRO A 47 2.01 8.50 -9.22
CA PRO A 47 0.67 8.76 -8.70
C PRO A 47 -0.35 7.73 -9.20
N GLU A 48 -0.22 7.23 -10.44
CA GLU A 48 -1.11 6.20 -10.99
C GLU A 48 -0.97 4.85 -10.27
N GLU A 49 0.26 4.43 -9.96
CA GLU A 49 0.51 3.24 -9.14
C GLU A 49 0.02 3.43 -7.71
N SER A 50 0.21 4.62 -7.15
CA SER A 50 -0.27 4.98 -5.82
C SER A 50 -1.80 4.98 -5.75
N GLN A 51 -2.47 5.45 -6.80
CA GLN A 51 -3.93 5.41 -6.92
C GLN A 51 -4.42 3.95 -6.93
N LYS A 52 -3.77 3.06 -7.69
CA LYS A 52 -4.09 1.62 -7.66
C LYS A 52 -3.94 1.02 -6.26
N LEU A 53 -2.95 1.44 -5.47
CA LEU A 53 -2.80 0.97 -4.08
C LEU A 53 -3.95 1.44 -3.18
N ILE A 54 -4.37 2.71 -3.33
CA ILE A 54 -5.50 3.28 -2.58
C ILE A 54 -6.82 2.65 -3.02
N ASP A 55 -7.04 2.42 -4.31
CA ASP A 55 -8.23 1.74 -4.82
C ASP A 55 -8.30 0.29 -4.32
N ASN A 56 -7.15 -0.41 -4.29
CA ASN A 56 -7.08 -1.76 -3.72
C ASN A 56 -7.26 -1.79 -2.19
N LYS A 57 -6.90 -0.73 -1.45
CA LYS A 57 -7.22 -0.60 -0.01
C LYS A 57 -8.72 -0.62 0.24
N ALA A 58 -9.50 0.04 -0.63
CA ALA A 58 -10.96 0.00 -0.56
C ALA A 58 -11.52 -1.40 -0.88
N GLY A 59 -10.93 -2.10 -1.87
CA GLY A 59 -11.30 -3.48 -2.22
C GLY A 59 -10.98 -4.50 -1.11
N LEU A 60 -9.82 -4.40 -0.47
CA LEU A 60 -9.41 -5.28 0.64
C LEU A 60 -10.34 -5.18 1.87
N SER A 61 -10.87 -3.99 2.14
CA SER A 61 -11.85 -3.79 3.22
C SER A 61 -13.19 -4.48 2.92
N GLN A 62 -13.55 -4.67 1.66
CA GLN A 62 -14.79 -5.34 1.25
C GLN A 62 -14.64 -6.87 1.22
N GLU A 63 -13.48 -7.41 0.81
CA GLU A 63 -13.27 -8.86 0.76
C GLU A 63 -13.09 -9.52 2.14
N GLN A 64 -12.49 -8.82 3.12
CA GLN A 64 -12.45 -9.34 4.50
C GLN A 64 -13.84 -9.42 5.16
N VAL A 65 -14.75 -8.50 4.82
CA VAL A 65 -16.13 -8.58 5.27
C VAL A 65 -16.85 -9.76 4.62
N ASN A 66 -16.63 -10.02 3.33
CA ASN A 66 -17.36 -11.08 2.61
C ASN A 66 -16.86 -12.52 2.87
N GLN A 67 -15.58 -12.72 3.19
CA GLN A 67 -15.09 -14.06 3.60
C GLN A 67 -15.57 -14.46 5.00
N SER A 68 -15.79 -13.49 5.89
CA SER A 68 -16.32 -13.74 7.23
C SER A 68 -17.78 -14.23 7.23
N VAL A 69 -18.56 -13.93 6.18
CA VAL A 69 -19.97 -14.34 6.06
C VAL A 69 -20.12 -15.73 5.41
N LYS A 70 -19.16 -16.17 4.57
CA LYS A 70 -19.24 -17.47 3.90
C LYS A 70 -18.67 -18.65 4.69
N ALA A 71 -17.92 -18.40 5.76
CA ALA A 71 -17.39 -19.47 6.63
C ALA A 71 -18.32 -19.81 7.83
N GLY A 72 -19.50 -19.19 7.90
CA GLY A 72 -20.42 -19.29 9.05
C GLY A 72 -21.84 -19.75 8.72
N TYR A 73 -22.03 -20.58 7.70
CA TYR A 73 -23.31 -21.25 7.41
C TYR A 73 -23.12 -22.76 7.27
#